data_AF-A0A955FB01-F1
#
_entry.id   AF-A0A955FB01-F1
#
_cell.length_a   1.000
_cell.length_b   1.000
_cell.length_c   1.000
_cell.angle_alpha   90.00
_cell.angle_beta   90.00
_cell.angle_gamma   90.00
#
_symmetry.space_group_name_H-M   'P 1'
#
loop_
_entity.id
_entity.type
_entity.pdbx_description
1 polymer ?
#
loop_
_entity_poly.entity_id
_entity_poly.type
_entity_poly.pdbx_seq_one_letter_code
_entity_poly.pdbx_strand_id
1 'polypeptide(L)'
;MASTEVIHRYREFTAPTADSASYPLEIPLDGARPNVEIKATLQHPDLVRDSLLVLGEVLASDLRRQASNRADYLAYLLSKGKRANQAVWEAQKAFLSAKYGEATQQEAPLDPLFSVDANGIDIEVFSRDESTYARLHLKAGQAYQAEHFTAGTSHLSFSPALLEALRGIRAHRPTILHGDHSAAGDTKTKAVHVPYRWLRAFGQVQAASTLPATRVSLAPVDLYNVLLSLRLRKAKTAPRALRYELVPGQVPRLVLEPWEQVLNTSAVPYSDQIPQVVRTWGRERLSLLAQLLPHTKAVDVYLLGAGLPAFYVLDLEFATLTLALSGWTDSGWAGIATFDLLTPSGGEDEVLAKRIVKQLAEQPQTLDALSETLRQPRHTLRPMLLQELLKGTLVH
;
A
#
# COMPACT_ATOMS: atom_id res chain seq x y z
N MET A 1 -3.74 15.06 -20.39
CA MET A 1 -2.45 15.47 -19.80
C MET A 1 -1.41 14.46 -20.24
N ALA A 2 -0.31 14.94 -20.83
CA ALA A 2 0.75 14.07 -21.36
C ALA A 2 1.44 13.35 -20.20
N SER A 3 1.66 12.05 -20.36
CA SER A 3 2.47 11.25 -19.46
C SER A 3 3.92 11.71 -19.46
N THR A 4 4.53 11.85 -18.28
CA THR A 4 5.95 12.12 -18.15
C THR A 4 6.70 10.79 -18.06
N GLU A 5 7.63 10.56 -18.98
CA GLU A 5 8.52 9.41 -18.92
C GLU A 5 9.60 9.67 -17.87
N VAL A 6 9.78 8.73 -16.93
CA VAL A 6 10.86 8.78 -15.94
C VAL A 6 11.78 7.59 -16.20
N ILE A 7 13.09 7.81 -16.15
CA ILE A 7 14.06 6.73 -16.41
C ILE A 7 14.60 6.28 -15.06
N HIS A 8 14.26 5.05 -14.65
CA HIS A 8 14.86 4.42 -13.48
C HIS A 8 16.11 3.65 -13.92
N ARG A 9 17.14 3.67 -13.09
CA ARG A 9 18.40 2.97 -13.32
C ARG A 9 18.61 2.02 -12.15
N TYR A 10 18.54 0.72 -12.41
CA TYR A 10 18.77 -0.29 -11.39
C TYR A 10 20.01 -1.12 -11.71
N ARG A 11 20.82 -1.39 -10.70
CA ARG A 11 21.85 -2.42 -10.72
C ARG A 11 21.18 -3.79 -10.76
N GLU A 12 21.86 -4.77 -11.34
CA GLU A 12 21.39 -6.15 -11.29
C GLU A 12 21.37 -6.64 -9.83
N PHE A 13 20.28 -7.28 -9.43
CA PHE A 13 20.15 -7.80 -8.07
C PHE A 13 21.20 -8.90 -7.85
N THR A 14 22.02 -8.73 -6.82
CA THR A 14 23.02 -9.72 -6.44
C THR A 14 22.45 -10.59 -5.32
N ALA A 15 22.28 -11.89 -5.59
CA ALA A 15 21.77 -12.81 -4.60
C ALA A 15 22.77 -13.00 -3.45
N PRO A 16 22.29 -13.09 -2.19
CA PRO A 16 23.14 -13.37 -1.05
C PRO A 16 23.88 -14.70 -1.19
N THR A 17 25.16 -14.71 -0.82
CA THR A 17 25.98 -15.93 -0.84
C THR A 17 25.68 -16.80 0.39
N ALA A 18 25.61 -18.11 0.19
CA ALA A 18 25.23 -19.05 1.25
C ALA A 18 26.24 -19.10 2.41
N ASP A 19 27.53 -18.90 2.14
CA ASP A 19 28.64 -19.19 3.06
C ASP A 19 29.10 -18.02 3.95
N SER A 20 28.43 -16.86 3.91
CA SER A 20 28.82 -15.72 4.75
C SER A 20 28.23 -15.79 6.16
N ALA A 21 29.00 -15.39 7.18
CA ALA A 21 28.55 -15.38 8.58
C ALA A 21 27.29 -14.52 8.82
N SER A 22 27.11 -13.46 8.03
CA SER A 22 25.89 -12.64 7.94
C SER A 22 25.18 -12.86 6.61
N TYR A 23 23.89 -12.54 6.54
CA TYR A 23 23.09 -12.57 5.31
C TYR A 23 23.02 -11.16 4.72
N PRO A 24 23.76 -10.84 3.64
CA PRO A 24 23.68 -9.53 3.00
C PRO A 24 22.40 -9.44 2.16
N LEU A 25 21.50 -8.54 2.54
CA LEU A 25 20.28 -8.23 1.79
C LEU A 25 20.47 -6.91 1.05
N GLU A 26 20.77 -7.00 -0.25
CA GLU A 26 20.87 -5.85 -1.13
C GLU A 26 19.47 -5.40 -1.58
N ILE A 27 19.15 -4.13 -1.38
CA ILE A 27 17.93 -3.45 -1.82
C ILE A 27 18.35 -2.51 -2.96
N PRO A 28 18.08 -2.86 -4.24
CA PRO A 28 18.51 -2.03 -5.36
C PRO A 28 17.67 -0.76 -5.45
N LEU A 29 18.29 0.40 -5.20
CA LEU A 29 17.65 1.71 -5.30
C LEU A 29 17.98 2.38 -6.65
N ASP A 30 17.07 3.24 -7.11
CA ASP A 30 17.20 3.95 -8.37
C ASP A 30 18.41 4.90 -8.37
N GLY A 31 19.27 4.75 -9.38
CA GLY A 31 20.47 5.57 -9.61
C GLY A 31 20.20 7.02 -10.01
N ALA A 32 18.96 7.39 -10.40
CA ALA A 32 18.61 8.79 -10.62
C ALA A 32 18.49 9.60 -9.31
N ARG A 33 18.43 8.92 -8.16
CA ARG A 33 18.41 9.52 -6.82
C ARG A 33 19.65 9.06 -6.04
N PRO A 34 20.85 9.57 -6.39
CA PRO A 34 22.13 9.02 -5.90
C PRO A 34 22.37 9.24 -4.40
N ASN A 35 21.61 10.12 -3.75
CA ASN A 35 21.88 10.50 -2.37
C ASN A 35 21.16 9.60 -1.33
N VAL A 36 20.36 8.61 -1.75
CA VAL A 36 19.60 7.78 -0.80
C VAL A 36 20.36 6.48 -0.56
N GLU A 37 20.81 6.31 0.68
CA GLU A 37 21.70 5.21 1.07
C GLU A 37 21.36 4.74 2.48
N ILE A 38 21.48 3.44 2.75
CA ILE A 38 21.40 2.90 4.11
C ILE A 38 22.16 1.59 4.24
N LYS A 39 22.91 1.47 5.33
CA LYS A 39 23.46 0.20 5.82
C LYS A 39 22.99 -0.04 7.24
N ALA A 40 22.30 -1.14 7.47
CA ALA A 40 21.73 -1.45 8.76
C ALA A 40 21.74 -2.95 9.08
N THR A 41 21.92 -3.31 10.34
CA THR A 41 21.72 -4.67 10.83
C THR A 41 20.29 -4.83 11.33
N LEU A 42 19.56 -5.84 10.83
CA LEU A 42 18.19 -6.13 11.26
C LEU A 42 18.19 -6.75 12.67
N GLN A 43 17.35 -6.21 13.56
CA GLN A 43 17.16 -6.76 14.91
C GLN A 43 16.11 -7.88 14.91
N HIS A 44 15.13 -7.80 14.01
CA HIS A 44 14.04 -8.78 13.87
C HIS A 44 13.91 -9.29 12.41
N PRO A 45 14.83 -10.17 11.95
CA PRO A 45 14.91 -10.55 10.53
C PRO A 45 13.66 -11.26 10.01
N ASP A 46 12.99 -12.07 10.82
CA ASP A 46 11.78 -12.80 10.47
C ASP A 46 10.57 -11.87 10.30
N LEU A 47 10.38 -10.91 11.21
CA LEU A 47 9.36 -9.87 11.08
C LEU A 47 9.58 -9.03 9.82
N VAL A 48 10.82 -8.57 9.58
CA VAL A 48 11.15 -7.76 8.40
C VAL A 48 10.95 -8.56 7.12
N ARG A 49 11.39 -9.82 7.09
CA ARG A 49 11.13 -10.75 5.98
C ARG A 49 9.64 -10.85 5.69
N ASP A 50 8.84 -11.19 6.70
CA ASP A 50 7.42 -11.46 6.52
C ASP A 50 6.68 -10.19 6.07
N SER A 51 7.08 -9.02 6.58
CA SER A 51 6.56 -7.72 6.17
C SER A 51 6.87 -7.38 4.72
N LEU A 52 8.13 -7.57 4.30
CA LEU A 52 8.53 -7.33 2.91
C LEU A 52 7.86 -8.32 1.95
N LEU A 53 7.68 -9.58 2.34
CA LEU A 53 6.93 -10.55 1.54
C LEU A 53 5.47 -10.13 1.35
N VAL A 54 4.80 -9.62 2.40
CA VAL A 54 3.45 -9.07 2.27
C VAL A 54 3.40 -7.89 1.29
N LEU A 55 4.38 -6.97 1.31
CA LEU A 55 4.44 -5.89 0.30
C LEU A 55 4.58 -6.44 -1.12
N GLY A 56 5.39 -7.49 -1.31
CA GLY A 56 5.53 -8.16 -2.59
C GLY A 56 4.23 -8.79 -3.09
N GLU A 57 3.49 -9.43 -2.19
CA GLU A 57 2.16 -9.96 -2.51
C GLU A 57 1.18 -8.84 -2.86
N VAL A 58 1.16 -7.72 -2.11
CA VAL A 58 0.34 -6.54 -2.47
C VAL A 58 0.72 -6.02 -3.85
N LEU A 59 2.01 -5.81 -4.14
CA LEU A 59 2.51 -5.32 -5.42
C LEU A 59 2.09 -6.20 -6.60
N ALA A 60 2.17 -7.52 -6.44
CA ALA A 60 1.82 -8.48 -7.49
C ALA A 60 0.31 -8.63 -7.70
N SER A 61 -0.48 -8.27 -6.69
CA SER A 61 -1.89 -8.62 -6.62
C SER A 61 -2.78 -7.77 -7.54
N ASP A 62 -3.81 -8.40 -8.10
CA ASP A 62 -4.74 -7.79 -9.06
C ASP A 62 -6.12 -8.45 -8.92
N LEU A 63 -7.16 -7.68 -8.57
CA LEU A 63 -8.53 -8.18 -8.48
C LEU A 63 -9.37 -7.88 -9.73
N ARG A 64 -8.81 -7.19 -10.73
CA ARG A 64 -9.51 -7.01 -11.99
C ARG A 64 -9.73 -8.39 -12.61
N ARG A 65 -10.87 -8.55 -13.25
CA ARG A 65 -11.23 -9.80 -13.93
C ARG A 65 -10.17 -10.10 -15.00
N GLN A 66 -9.25 -11.00 -14.70
CA GLN A 66 -8.40 -11.61 -15.72
C GLN A 66 -9.32 -12.47 -16.58
N ALA A 67 -9.47 -12.11 -17.86
CA ALA A 67 -10.15 -12.98 -18.81
C ALA A 67 -9.43 -14.35 -18.79
N SER A 68 -10.14 -15.40 -18.43
CA SER A 68 -9.60 -16.73 -18.13
C SER A 68 -8.76 -17.31 -19.26
N ASN A 69 -8.97 -16.88 -20.49
CA ASN A 69 -8.06 -17.12 -21.59
C ASN A 69 -8.34 -16.11 -22.71
N ARG A 70 -7.28 -15.63 -23.39
CA ARG A 70 -7.42 -14.86 -24.65
C ARG A 70 -8.24 -15.66 -25.67
N ALA A 71 -8.15 -16.99 -25.62
CA ALA A 71 -8.92 -17.95 -26.42
C ALA A 71 -10.42 -17.98 -26.08
N ASP A 72 -10.82 -17.80 -24.81
CA ASP A 72 -12.23 -17.88 -24.39
C ASP A 72 -13.04 -16.67 -24.87
N TYR A 73 -12.44 -15.48 -24.81
CA TYR A 73 -13.05 -14.26 -25.35
C TYR A 73 -13.13 -14.30 -26.89
N LEU A 74 -12.12 -14.86 -27.54
CA LEU A 74 -12.12 -15.09 -28.98
C LEU A 74 -13.19 -16.13 -29.37
N ALA A 75 -13.35 -17.22 -28.61
CA ALA A 75 -14.41 -18.22 -28.81
C ALA A 75 -15.82 -17.62 -28.62
N TYR A 76 -15.99 -16.74 -27.64
CA TYR A 76 -17.23 -15.97 -27.46
C TYR A 76 -17.53 -15.06 -28.66
N LEU A 77 -16.55 -14.30 -29.16
CA LEU A 77 -16.74 -13.46 -30.35
C LEU A 77 -16.98 -14.26 -31.63
N LEU A 78 -16.38 -15.45 -31.75
CA LEU A 78 -16.61 -16.39 -32.85
C LEU A 78 -18.05 -16.94 -32.83
N SER A 79 -18.58 -17.26 -31.64
CA SER A 79 -19.98 -17.69 -31.47
C SER A 79 -21.01 -16.62 -31.85
N LYS A 80 -20.58 -15.34 -31.94
CA LYS A 80 -21.40 -14.20 -32.42
C LYS A 80 -21.35 -14.00 -33.95
N GLY A 81 -20.73 -14.91 -34.72
CA GLY A 81 -21.01 -15.09 -36.15
C GLY A 81 -20.22 -14.24 -37.16
N LYS A 82 -19.08 -13.65 -36.78
CA LYS A 82 -18.20 -12.96 -37.75
C LYS A 82 -17.15 -13.92 -38.30
N ARG A 83 -17.36 -14.48 -39.50
CA ARG A 83 -16.35 -15.26 -40.22
C ARG A 83 -15.19 -14.34 -40.65
N ALA A 84 -14.07 -14.38 -39.94
CA ALA A 84 -12.84 -13.69 -40.32
C ALA A 84 -11.92 -14.66 -41.09
N ASN A 85 -11.41 -14.24 -42.26
CA ASN A 85 -10.36 -14.97 -42.99
C ASN A 85 -9.02 -14.92 -42.21
N GLN A 86 -8.11 -15.86 -42.47
CA GLN A 86 -6.83 -16.00 -41.75
C GLN A 86 -5.97 -14.73 -41.73
N ALA A 87 -5.98 -13.92 -42.80
CA ALA A 87 -5.28 -12.63 -42.83
C ALA A 87 -5.91 -11.57 -41.90
N VAL A 88 -7.25 -11.57 -41.77
CA VAL A 88 -7.96 -10.70 -40.81
C VAL A 88 -7.68 -11.15 -39.39
N TRP A 89 -7.53 -12.46 -39.16
CA TRP A 89 -7.14 -13.03 -37.88
C TRP A 89 -5.73 -12.59 -37.45
N GLU A 90 -4.76 -12.64 -38.35
CA GLU A 90 -3.39 -12.19 -38.05
C GLU A 90 -3.32 -10.68 -37.83
N ALA A 91 -4.00 -9.89 -38.67
CA ALA A 91 -4.08 -8.43 -38.49
C ALA A 91 -4.78 -8.04 -37.18
N GLN A 92 -5.84 -8.75 -36.79
CA GLN A 92 -6.53 -8.52 -35.52
C GLN A 92 -5.68 -8.99 -34.33
N LYS A 93 -4.97 -10.12 -34.43
CA LYS A 93 -4.02 -10.57 -33.40
C LYS A 93 -2.88 -9.57 -33.22
N ALA A 94 -2.33 -9.04 -34.31
CA ALA A 94 -1.30 -8.00 -34.32
C ALA A 94 -1.82 -6.69 -33.69
N PHE A 95 -2.98 -6.21 -34.14
CA PHE A 95 -3.63 -5.01 -33.58
C PHE A 95 -3.93 -5.16 -32.08
N LEU A 96 -4.45 -6.31 -31.65
CA LEU A 96 -4.70 -6.57 -30.23
C LEU A 96 -3.39 -6.77 -29.47
N SER A 97 -2.34 -7.34 -30.07
CA SER A 97 -1.02 -7.43 -29.43
C SER A 97 -0.37 -6.06 -29.23
N ALA A 98 -0.53 -5.14 -30.18
CA ALA A 98 -0.08 -3.76 -30.06
C ALA A 98 -0.91 -3.01 -29.00
N LYS A 99 -2.25 -3.03 -29.15
CA LYS A 99 -3.17 -2.31 -28.26
C LYS A 99 -3.10 -2.81 -26.81
N TYR A 100 -3.01 -4.12 -26.59
CA TYR A 100 -2.88 -4.69 -25.25
C TYR A 100 -1.44 -4.77 -24.77
N GLY A 101 -0.43 -4.76 -25.65
CA GLY A 101 0.98 -4.66 -25.25
C GLY A 101 1.29 -3.31 -24.63
N GLU A 102 0.86 -2.23 -25.28
CA GLU A 102 0.95 -0.86 -24.75
C GLU A 102 0.06 -0.67 -23.51
N ALA A 103 -1.17 -1.20 -23.50
CA ALA A 103 -2.02 -1.16 -22.30
C ALA A 103 -1.44 -1.96 -21.12
N THR A 104 -0.79 -3.10 -21.39
CA THR A 104 -0.11 -3.90 -20.34
C THR A 104 1.09 -3.15 -19.75
N GLN A 105 1.81 -2.36 -20.55
CA GLN A 105 2.89 -1.50 -20.06
C GLN A 105 2.35 -0.33 -19.21
N GLN A 106 1.21 0.27 -19.59
CA GLN A 106 0.54 1.30 -18.79
C GLN A 106 -0.11 0.77 -17.50
N GLU A 107 -0.35 -0.54 -17.41
CA GLU A 107 -0.98 -1.21 -16.28
C GLU A 107 0.00 -1.99 -15.38
N ALA A 108 1.32 -1.89 -15.64
CA ALA A 108 2.31 -2.43 -14.73
C ALA A 108 2.29 -1.64 -13.40
N PRO A 109 2.46 -2.31 -12.25
CA PRO A 109 2.60 -1.59 -11.00
C PRO A 109 3.88 -0.75 -11.02
N LEU A 110 3.83 0.42 -10.39
CA LEU A 110 5.06 1.20 -10.18
C LEU A 110 6.00 0.46 -9.23
N ASP A 111 7.28 0.66 -9.46
CA ASP A 111 8.30 0.20 -8.53
C ASP A 111 8.07 0.85 -7.15
N PRO A 112 8.11 0.08 -6.05
CA PRO A 112 7.89 0.59 -4.71
C PRO A 112 8.70 1.85 -4.39
N LEU A 113 8.11 2.75 -3.62
CA LEU A 113 8.87 3.85 -3.02
C LEU A 113 9.62 3.34 -1.80
N PHE A 114 10.85 3.79 -1.65
CA PHE A 114 11.70 3.53 -0.50
C PHE A 114 12.15 4.88 0.05
N SER A 115 11.78 5.17 1.28
CA SER A 115 12.19 6.37 2.00
C SER A 115 12.96 5.97 3.26
N VAL A 116 13.99 6.74 3.59
CA VAL A 116 14.74 6.58 4.84
C VAL A 116 14.97 7.95 5.47
N ASP A 117 14.78 8.04 6.78
CA ASP A 117 15.04 9.23 7.58
C ASP A 117 15.50 8.85 9.00
N ALA A 118 15.54 9.82 9.92
CA ALA A 118 15.93 9.57 11.30
C ALA A 118 14.91 8.71 12.10
N ASN A 119 13.68 8.59 11.62
CA ASN A 119 12.59 7.88 12.30
C ASN A 119 12.47 6.43 11.84
N GLY A 120 12.80 6.14 10.58
CA GLY A 120 12.67 4.79 10.06
C GLY A 120 12.95 4.62 8.58
N ILE A 121 12.63 3.41 8.12
CA ILE A 121 12.55 3.08 6.68
C ILE A 121 11.07 2.92 6.35
N ASP A 122 10.61 3.60 5.31
CA ASP A 122 9.26 3.46 4.76
C ASP A 122 9.31 2.85 3.37
N ILE A 123 8.47 1.83 3.15
CA ILE A 123 8.30 1.20 1.83
C ILE A 123 6.84 1.21 1.46
N GLU A 124 6.52 1.83 0.33
CA GLU A 124 5.15 2.05 -0.13
C GLU A 124 4.91 1.39 -1.48
N VAL A 125 3.78 0.70 -1.61
CA VAL A 125 3.38 -0.03 -2.81
C VAL A 125 1.90 0.16 -3.09
N PHE A 126 1.50 0.07 -4.36
CA PHE A 126 0.12 -0.26 -4.69
C PHE A 126 0.04 -1.59 -5.43
N SER A 127 -1.13 -2.20 -5.36
CA SER A 127 -1.51 -3.31 -6.22
C SER A 127 -1.58 -2.90 -7.68
N ARG A 128 -1.55 -3.88 -8.59
CA ARG A 128 -1.57 -3.66 -10.05
C ARG A 128 -2.82 -2.94 -10.55
N ASP A 129 -3.94 -3.17 -9.86
CA ASP A 129 -5.22 -2.52 -10.11
C ASP A 129 -5.43 -1.21 -9.33
N GLU A 130 -4.41 -0.76 -8.57
CA GLU A 130 -4.44 0.45 -7.74
C GLU A 130 -5.59 0.49 -6.72
N SER A 131 -6.21 -0.66 -6.40
CA SER A 131 -7.30 -0.72 -5.41
C SER A 131 -6.80 -0.88 -3.98
N THR A 132 -5.54 -1.29 -3.82
CA THR A 132 -4.88 -1.50 -2.54
C THR A 132 -3.59 -0.70 -2.50
N TYR A 133 -3.41 0.06 -1.43
CA TYR A 133 -2.15 0.69 -1.07
C TYR A 133 -1.62 0.00 0.18
N ALA A 134 -0.31 -0.19 0.28
CA ALA A 134 0.33 -0.65 1.51
C ALA A 134 1.60 0.14 1.80
N ARG A 135 1.81 0.45 3.08
CA ARG A 135 3.02 1.07 3.62
C ARG A 135 3.55 0.22 4.76
N LEU A 136 4.83 -0.12 4.70
CA LEU A 136 5.59 -0.68 5.80
C LEU A 136 6.50 0.40 6.37
N HIS A 137 6.38 0.67 7.67
CA HIS A 137 7.29 1.52 8.41
C HIS A 137 8.12 0.66 9.38
N LEU A 138 9.44 0.61 9.18
CA LEU A 138 10.39 -0.04 10.09
C LEU A 138 10.98 1.03 11.03
N LYS A 139 10.73 0.91 12.33
CA LYS A 139 11.14 1.91 13.32
C LYS A 139 12.67 1.88 13.52
N ALA A 140 13.32 3.03 13.36
CA ALA A 140 14.77 3.16 13.58
C ALA A 140 15.15 2.78 15.02
N GLY A 141 16.26 2.05 15.18
CA GLY A 141 16.76 1.58 16.48
C GLY A 141 15.99 0.42 17.11
N GLN A 142 14.81 0.06 16.56
CA GLN A 142 13.97 -1.04 17.03
C GLN A 142 13.91 -2.18 16.01
N ALA A 143 13.50 -1.90 14.77
CA ALA A 143 13.49 -2.92 13.72
C ALA A 143 14.90 -3.24 13.21
N TYR A 144 15.78 -2.23 13.23
CA TYR A 144 17.14 -2.31 12.74
C TYR A 144 18.05 -1.33 13.49
N GLN A 145 19.36 -1.60 13.45
CA GLN A 145 20.40 -0.67 13.89
C GLN A 145 21.15 -0.16 12.66
N ALA A 146 21.04 1.14 12.37
CA ALA A 146 21.78 1.76 11.27
C ALA A 146 23.26 1.92 11.64
N GLU A 147 24.14 1.57 10.70
CA GLU A 147 25.55 1.99 10.71
C GLU A 147 25.70 3.39 10.12
N HIS A 148 25.05 3.61 8.97
CA HIS A 148 24.92 4.93 8.33
C HIS A 148 23.69 4.95 7.43
N PHE A 149 23.16 6.14 7.19
CA PHE A 149 22.14 6.39 6.18
C PHE A 149 22.23 7.84 5.69
N THR A 150 21.71 8.08 4.49
CA THR A 150 21.48 9.42 3.95
C THR A 150 19.99 9.57 3.66
N ALA A 151 19.35 10.52 4.33
CA ALA A 151 17.90 10.68 4.27
C ALA A 151 17.40 11.06 2.86
N GLY A 152 16.29 10.45 2.46
CA GLY A 152 15.62 10.77 1.20
C GLY A 152 14.73 9.64 0.69
N THR A 153 14.18 9.84 -0.49
CA THR A 153 13.24 8.91 -1.15
C THR A 153 13.78 8.50 -2.52
N SER A 154 13.74 7.20 -2.80
CA SER A 154 14.10 6.59 -4.08
C SER A 154 13.07 5.52 -4.46
N HIS A 155 13.21 4.94 -5.64
CA HIS A 155 12.44 3.76 -6.03
C HIS A 155 13.25 2.48 -5.78
N LEU A 156 12.57 1.42 -5.37
CA LEU A 156 13.14 0.09 -5.12
C LEU A 156 12.79 -0.87 -6.25
N SER A 157 13.79 -1.54 -6.82
CA SER A 157 13.56 -2.66 -7.75
C SER A 157 13.08 -3.91 -7.01
N PHE A 158 11.77 -4.06 -6.89
CA PHE A 158 11.16 -5.20 -6.19
C PHE A 158 11.02 -6.43 -7.09
N SER A 159 12.15 -7.03 -7.44
CA SER A 159 12.24 -8.13 -8.40
C SER A 159 11.87 -9.51 -7.82
N PRO A 160 11.53 -10.50 -8.66
CA PRO A 160 11.37 -11.89 -8.21
C PRO A 160 12.63 -12.45 -7.53
N ALA A 161 13.82 -12.03 -7.96
CA ALA A 161 15.07 -12.45 -7.33
C ALA A 161 15.22 -11.89 -5.90
N LEU A 162 14.81 -10.64 -5.68
CA LEU A 162 14.73 -10.06 -4.33
C LEU A 162 13.73 -10.84 -3.46
N LEU A 163 12.55 -11.18 -3.99
CA LEU A 163 11.55 -11.99 -3.27
C LEU A 163 12.13 -13.33 -2.80
N GLU A 164 12.85 -14.05 -3.66
CA GLU A 164 13.48 -15.31 -3.27
C GLU A 164 14.59 -15.11 -2.24
N ALA A 165 15.36 -14.02 -2.34
CA ALA A 165 16.33 -13.66 -1.32
C ALA A 165 15.65 -13.31 0.03
N LEU A 166 14.49 -12.67 0.03
CA LEU A 166 13.74 -12.45 1.26
C LEU A 166 13.33 -13.78 1.91
N ARG A 167 12.83 -14.74 1.13
CA ARG A 167 12.50 -16.10 1.63
C ARG A 167 13.71 -16.82 2.23
N GLY A 168 14.92 -16.46 1.82
CA GLY A 168 16.18 -16.99 2.38
C GLY A 168 16.53 -16.50 3.78
N ILE A 169 15.91 -15.40 4.27
CA ILE A 169 16.20 -14.84 5.60
C ILE A 169 15.83 -15.84 6.71
N ARG A 170 16.70 -15.96 7.72
CA ARG A 170 16.53 -16.83 8.89
C ARG A 170 16.76 -16.03 10.17
N ALA A 171 15.93 -16.26 11.19
CA ALA A 171 16.01 -15.54 12.46
C ALA A 171 17.35 -15.72 13.19
N HIS A 172 18.01 -16.88 13.05
CA HIS A 172 19.29 -17.18 13.71
C HIS A 172 20.52 -16.63 12.97
N ARG A 173 20.36 -16.10 11.75
CA ARG A 173 21.48 -15.57 10.95
C ARG A 173 21.36 -14.04 10.88
N PRO A 174 22.34 -13.28 11.38
CA PRO A 174 22.32 -11.82 11.30
C PRO A 174 22.12 -11.37 9.86
N THR A 175 21.16 -10.49 9.61
CA THR A 175 20.89 -9.94 8.27
C THR A 175 21.33 -8.49 8.23
N ILE A 176 22.16 -8.15 7.24
CA ILE A 176 22.62 -6.79 7.00
C ILE A 176 21.89 -6.29 5.75
N LEU A 177 21.08 -5.26 5.92
CA LEU A 177 20.33 -4.59 4.86
C LEU A 177 21.19 -3.47 4.28
N HIS A 178 21.40 -3.51 2.98
CA HIS A 178 22.10 -2.49 2.20
C HIS A 178 21.17 -1.92 1.14
N GLY A 179 20.78 -0.66 1.29
CA GLY A 179 20.08 0.10 0.26
C GLY A 179 21.05 1.08 -0.38
N ASP A 180 21.52 0.79 -1.58
CA ASP A 180 22.45 1.66 -2.32
C ASP A 180 21.89 2.04 -3.68
N HIS A 181 22.20 3.26 -4.09
CA HIS A 181 21.89 3.76 -5.42
C HIS A 181 22.69 3.01 -6.49
N SER A 182 22.08 2.87 -7.66
CA SER A 182 22.70 2.14 -8.77
C SER A 182 23.65 3.05 -9.58
N ALA A 183 24.96 2.89 -9.41
CA ALA A 183 25.98 3.73 -10.07
C ALA A 183 26.03 3.56 -11.61
N ALA A 184 26.37 4.62 -12.33
CA ALA A 184 26.42 4.62 -13.80
C ALA A 184 27.61 3.79 -14.34
N GLY A 185 27.37 2.52 -14.69
CA GLY A 185 28.39 1.66 -15.31
C GLY A 185 28.00 0.19 -15.43
N ASP A 186 27.19 -0.32 -14.51
CA ASP A 186 26.81 -1.75 -14.43
C ASP A 186 25.29 -1.95 -14.26
N THR A 187 24.50 -1.03 -14.83
CA THR A 187 23.06 -0.91 -14.59
C THR A 187 22.23 -1.24 -15.81
N LYS A 188 21.20 -2.09 -15.65
CA LYS A 188 20.13 -2.22 -16.64
C LYS A 188 19.20 -1.02 -16.47
N THR A 189 19.18 -0.14 -17.46
CA THR A 189 18.25 0.98 -17.50
C THR A 189 16.84 0.45 -17.72
N LYS A 190 15.91 0.75 -16.81
CA LYS A 190 14.48 0.47 -16.95
C LYS A 190 13.78 1.81 -17.18
N ALA A 191 13.37 2.09 -18.42
CA ALA A 191 12.47 3.21 -18.67
C ALA A 191 11.12 2.89 -18.01
N VAL A 192 10.73 3.68 -17.00
CA VAL A 192 9.47 3.53 -16.29
C VAL A 192 8.58 4.69 -16.65
N HIS A 193 7.60 4.42 -17.49
CA HIS A 193 6.54 5.37 -17.75
C HIS A 193 5.72 5.53 -16.47
N VAL A 194 5.72 6.72 -15.86
CA VAL A 194 4.92 7.00 -14.66
C VAL A 194 3.57 7.54 -15.13
N PRO A 195 2.48 6.73 -15.06
CA PRO A 195 1.19 7.18 -15.53
C PRO A 195 0.61 8.22 -14.57
N TYR A 196 -0.06 9.25 -15.09
CA TYR A 196 -0.73 10.28 -14.27
C TYR A 196 -1.69 9.68 -13.23
N ARG A 197 -2.34 8.55 -13.55
CA ARG A 197 -3.21 7.81 -12.61
C ARG A 197 -2.51 7.45 -11.30
N TRP A 198 -1.23 7.11 -11.32
CA TRP A 198 -0.48 6.78 -10.11
C TRP A 198 -0.20 7.99 -9.23
N LEU A 199 0.23 9.11 -9.84
CA LEU A 199 0.41 10.37 -9.11
C LEU A 199 -0.90 10.80 -8.44
N ARG A 200 -2.01 10.67 -9.19
CA ARG A 200 -3.34 10.90 -8.63
C ARG A 200 -3.65 9.92 -7.49
N ALA A 201 -3.41 8.62 -7.65
CA ALA A 201 -3.67 7.62 -6.62
C ALA A 201 -2.94 7.92 -5.31
N PHE A 202 -1.65 8.26 -5.36
CA PHE A 202 -0.89 8.71 -4.19
C PHE A 202 -1.53 9.92 -3.52
N GLY A 203 -1.85 10.97 -4.29
CA GLY A 203 -2.53 12.15 -3.76
C GLY A 203 -3.88 11.82 -3.10
N GLN A 204 -4.65 10.88 -3.67
CA GLN A 204 -5.92 10.44 -3.10
C GLN A 204 -5.76 9.65 -1.80
N VAL A 205 -4.75 8.77 -1.69
CA VAL A 205 -4.44 8.05 -0.45
C VAL A 205 -4.05 9.03 0.65
N GLN A 206 -3.13 9.95 0.34
CA GLN A 206 -2.69 10.97 1.29
C GLN A 206 -3.87 11.84 1.74
N ALA A 207 -4.69 12.33 0.79
CA ALA A 207 -5.88 13.12 1.11
C ALA A 207 -6.88 12.33 1.97
N ALA A 208 -7.11 11.06 1.66
CA ALA A 208 -8.02 10.19 2.41
C ALA A 208 -7.52 9.91 3.84
N SER A 209 -6.21 9.80 4.05
CA SER A 209 -5.63 9.60 5.39
C SER A 209 -5.94 10.73 6.38
N THR A 210 -6.31 11.91 5.86
CA THR A 210 -6.67 13.09 6.66
C THR A 210 -8.16 13.15 7.00
N LEU A 211 -9.00 12.32 6.39
CA LEU A 211 -10.44 12.35 6.59
C LEU A 211 -10.80 11.92 8.02
N PRO A 212 -11.88 12.47 8.60
CA PRO A 212 -12.45 11.93 9.83
C PRO A 212 -12.78 10.44 9.66
N ALA A 213 -12.33 9.63 10.61
CA ALA A 213 -12.46 8.19 10.56
C ALA A 213 -12.98 7.65 11.90
N THR A 214 -13.88 6.67 11.84
CA THR A 214 -14.25 5.88 13.01
C THR A 214 -13.20 4.79 13.22
N ARG A 215 -12.50 4.80 14.36
CA ARG A 215 -11.47 3.80 14.69
C ARG A 215 -12.11 2.60 15.40
N VAL A 216 -11.83 1.40 14.90
CA VAL A 216 -12.19 0.13 15.52
C VAL A 216 -10.91 -0.63 15.84
N SER A 217 -10.58 -0.75 17.13
CA SER A 217 -9.40 -1.51 17.58
C SER A 217 -9.76 -2.96 17.80
N LEU A 218 -9.15 -3.84 17.00
CA LEU A 218 -9.35 -5.28 16.98
C LEU A 218 -8.11 -5.99 17.55
N ALA A 219 -8.32 -7.15 18.18
CA ALA A 219 -7.22 -8.04 18.50
C ALA A 219 -6.78 -8.85 17.26
N PRO A 220 -5.55 -9.40 17.23
CA PRO A 220 -5.10 -10.25 16.14
C PRO A 220 -6.02 -11.46 15.87
N VAL A 221 -6.63 -12.01 16.91
CA VAL A 221 -7.59 -13.13 16.79
C VAL A 221 -8.86 -12.75 16.03
N ASP A 222 -9.30 -11.50 16.12
CA ASP A 222 -10.49 -11.01 15.43
C ASP A 222 -10.23 -10.95 13.92
N LEU A 223 -9.07 -10.41 13.52
CA LEU A 223 -8.64 -10.43 12.12
C LEU A 223 -8.44 -11.88 11.63
N TYR A 224 -7.80 -12.75 12.42
CA TYR A 224 -7.67 -14.17 12.11
C TYR A 224 -9.01 -14.83 11.80
N ASN A 225 -10.05 -14.59 12.61
CA ASN A 225 -11.39 -15.15 12.42
C ASN A 225 -12.03 -14.68 11.10
N VAL A 226 -11.81 -13.42 10.72
CA VAL A 226 -12.21 -12.89 9.41
C VAL A 226 -11.49 -13.64 8.29
N LEU A 227 -10.16 -13.75 8.36
CA LEU A 227 -9.36 -14.39 7.32
C LEU A 227 -9.67 -15.88 7.17
N LEU A 228 -9.85 -16.59 8.29
CA LEU A 228 -10.25 -17.99 8.32
C LEU A 228 -11.60 -18.18 7.63
N SER A 229 -12.58 -17.33 7.95
CA SER A 229 -13.91 -17.40 7.34
C SER A 229 -13.86 -17.16 5.83
N LEU A 230 -13.08 -16.17 5.37
CA LEU A 230 -12.87 -15.89 3.94
C LEU A 230 -12.15 -17.03 3.21
N ARG A 231 -11.21 -17.72 3.88
CA ARG A 231 -10.52 -18.89 3.33
C ARG A 231 -11.46 -20.09 3.18
N LEU A 232 -12.34 -20.31 4.15
CA LEU A 232 -13.26 -21.46 4.17
C LEU A 232 -14.48 -21.27 3.25
N ARG A 233 -14.88 -20.01 2.98
CA ARG A 233 -16.09 -19.70 2.23
C ARG A 233 -15.80 -18.76 1.07
N LYS A 234 -16.08 -19.20 -0.16
CA LYS A 234 -16.04 -18.35 -1.36
C LYS A 234 -17.41 -17.79 -1.69
N ALA A 235 -17.53 -16.47 -1.78
CA ALA A 235 -18.82 -15.82 -2.04
C ALA A 235 -19.26 -16.05 -3.50
N LYS A 236 -20.45 -16.62 -3.68
CA LYS A 236 -21.04 -16.85 -5.01
C LYS A 236 -21.93 -15.69 -5.47
N THR A 237 -22.48 -14.94 -4.52
CA THR A 237 -23.42 -13.84 -4.76
C THR A 237 -22.91 -12.54 -4.12
N ALA A 238 -23.49 -11.42 -4.54
CA ALA A 238 -23.31 -10.12 -3.91
C ALA A 238 -24.39 -9.90 -2.83
N PRO A 239 -24.18 -8.99 -1.86
CA PRO A 239 -22.98 -8.17 -1.63
C PRO A 239 -21.82 -8.95 -1.00
N ARG A 240 -20.57 -8.58 -1.33
CA ARG A 240 -19.32 -9.17 -0.81
C ARG A 240 -18.58 -8.23 0.14
N ALA A 241 -19.30 -7.59 1.05
CA ALA A 241 -18.71 -6.63 1.98
C ALA A 241 -18.22 -7.30 3.27
N LEU A 242 -17.37 -6.56 3.99
CA LEU A 242 -17.19 -6.71 5.42
C LEU A 242 -17.92 -5.53 6.09
N ARG A 243 -19.00 -5.84 6.80
CA ARG A 243 -19.89 -4.87 7.44
C ARG A 243 -19.53 -4.73 8.92
N TYR A 244 -19.29 -3.51 9.35
CA TYR A 244 -19.02 -3.13 10.73
C TYR A 244 -20.30 -2.56 11.30
N GLU A 245 -20.83 -3.19 12.35
CA GLU A 245 -22.00 -2.70 13.08
C GLU A 245 -21.54 -2.15 14.43
N LEU A 246 -21.65 -0.84 14.58
CA LEU A 246 -21.17 -0.07 15.72
C LEU A 246 -22.36 0.48 16.46
N VAL A 247 -22.60 -0.03 17.67
CA VAL A 247 -23.69 0.39 18.54
C VAL A 247 -23.10 0.97 19.82
N PRO A 248 -23.48 2.20 20.24
CA PRO A 248 -22.93 2.85 21.43
C PRO A 248 -22.99 1.93 22.65
N GLY A 249 -21.85 1.77 23.34
CA GLY A 249 -21.72 0.93 24.53
C GLY A 249 -21.71 -0.58 24.27
N GLN A 250 -21.76 -1.03 23.03
CA GLN A 250 -21.60 -2.45 22.66
C GLN A 250 -20.29 -2.69 21.92
N VAL A 251 -19.79 -3.92 22.01
CA VAL A 251 -18.62 -4.34 21.23
C VAL A 251 -18.94 -4.32 19.72
N PRO A 252 -18.05 -3.78 18.87
CA PRO A 252 -18.19 -3.82 17.42
C PRO A 252 -18.48 -5.23 16.90
N ARG A 253 -19.46 -5.37 16.01
CA ARG A 253 -19.72 -6.65 15.32
C ARG A 253 -19.23 -6.58 13.89
N LEU A 254 -18.53 -7.63 13.46
CA LEU A 254 -18.10 -7.79 12.07
C LEU A 254 -19.04 -8.77 11.39
N VAL A 255 -19.63 -8.41 10.26
CA VAL A 255 -20.54 -9.26 9.51
C VAL A 255 -20.00 -9.52 8.11
N LEU A 256 -19.81 -10.80 7.79
CA LEU A 256 -19.35 -11.25 6.48
C LEU A 256 -20.54 -11.51 5.56
N GLU A 257 -20.75 -10.62 4.60
CA GLU A 257 -21.78 -10.76 3.55
C GLU A 257 -21.28 -11.66 2.40
N PRO A 258 -22.09 -12.43 1.67
CA PRO A 258 -23.56 -12.48 1.73
C PRO A 258 -24.09 -13.50 2.74
N TRP A 259 -23.23 -14.10 3.58
CA TRP A 259 -23.65 -15.16 4.50
C TRP A 259 -24.32 -14.65 5.78
N GLU A 260 -24.33 -13.33 6.01
CA GLU A 260 -24.73 -12.70 7.27
C GLU A 260 -24.04 -13.37 8.48
N GLN A 261 -22.79 -13.81 8.29
CA GLN A 261 -22.02 -14.46 9.35
C GLN A 261 -21.46 -13.38 10.27
N VAL A 262 -21.99 -13.32 11.49
CA VAL A 262 -21.50 -12.44 12.56
C VAL A 262 -20.24 -13.06 13.18
N LEU A 263 -19.19 -12.26 13.25
CA LEU A 263 -17.96 -12.52 13.98
C LEU A 263 -17.93 -11.54 15.15
N ASN A 264 -17.99 -12.08 16.36
CA ASN A 264 -17.83 -11.30 17.58
C ASN A 264 -16.37 -10.85 17.67
N THR A 265 -16.18 -9.62 18.10
CA THR A 265 -14.84 -9.07 18.33
C THR A 265 -14.52 -9.09 19.82
N SER A 266 -13.22 -9.10 20.12
CA SER A 266 -12.69 -8.83 21.45
C SER A 266 -12.35 -7.34 21.68
N ALA A 267 -12.87 -6.47 20.80
CA ALA A 267 -12.66 -5.04 20.83
C ALA A 267 -13.30 -4.36 22.06
N VAL A 268 -12.83 -3.17 22.36
CA VAL A 268 -13.46 -2.29 23.36
C VAL A 268 -14.84 -1.86 22.87
N PRO A 269 -15.84 -1.69 23.76
CA PRO A 269 -17.13 -1.14 23.39
C PRO A 269 -17.01 0.18 22.63
N TYR A 270 -17.84 0.32 21.59
CA TYR A 270 -17.86 1.51 20.76
C TYR A 270 -18.26 2.74 21.59
N SER A 271 -17.38 3.74 21.59
CA SER A 271 -17.46 4.90 22.48
C SER A 271 -18.32 6.05 21.96
N ASP A 272 -18.55 6.12 20.65
CA ASP A 272 -19.32 7.23 20.08
C ASP A 272 -20.81 7.08 20.37
N GLN A 273 -21.51 8.20 20.43
CA GLN A 273 -22.93 8.26 20.80
C GLN A 273 -23.87 7.90 19.65
N ILE A 274 -23.38 7.91 18.41
CA ILE A 274 -24.20 7.71 17.21
C ILE A 274 -23.96 6.30 16.67
N PRO A 275 -25.00 5.45 16.58
CA PRO A 275 -24.86 4.14 15.96
C PRO A 275 -24.52 4.27 14.47
N GLN A 276 -23.62 3.42 14.00
CA GLN A 276 -23.14 3.47 12.62
C GLN A 276 -23.02 2.05 12.04
N VAL A 277 -23.38 1.92 10.77
CA VAL A 277 -23.11 0.71 9.99
C VAL A 277 -22.23 1.09 8.81
N VAL A 278 -21.03 0.52 8.75
CA VAL A 278 -20.08 0.78 7.67
C VAL A 278 -19.84 -0.49 6.87
N ARG A 279 -20.05 -0.43 5.56
CA ARG A 279 -19.65 -1.49 4.64
C ARG A 279 -18.34 -1.13 3.96
N THR A 280 -17.37 -2.04 4.09
CA THR A 280 -16.09 -1.96 3.38
C THR A 280 -16.07 -3.00 2.25
N TRP A 281 -15.39 -2.66 1.16
CA TRP A 281 -15.25 -3.50 -0.03
C TRP A 281 -13.81 -3.96 -0.21
N GLY A 282 -13.59 -4.98 -1.04
CA GLY A 282 -12.25 -5.52 -1.28
C GLY A 282 -11.72 -6.42 -0.15
N ARG A 283 -12.59 -6.92 0.74
CA ARG A 283 -12.22 -7.76 1.90
C ARG A 283 -11.34 -8.98 1.58
N GLU A 284 -11.38 -9.49 0.35
CA GLU A 284 -10.50 -10.59 -0.09
C GLU A 284 -9.01 -10.19 0.00
N ARG A 285 -8.69 -8.90 -0.16
CA ARG A 285 -7.35 -8.32 0.03
C ARG A 285 -6.82 -8.48 1.44
N LEU A 286 -7.69 -8.61 2.45
CA LEU A 286 -7.25 -8.81 3.83
C LEU A 286 -6.48 -10.12 4.01
N SER A 287 -6.67 -11.09 3.12
CA SER A 287 -5.87 -12.33 3.12
C SER A 287 -4.37 -12.09 2.93
N LEU A 288 -3.98 -10.97 2.32
CA LEU A 288 -2.58 -10.56 2.18
C LEU A 288 -1.91 -10.33 3.55
N LEU A 289 -2.68 -9.99 4.58
CA LEU A 289 -2.20 -9.73 5.94
C LEU A 289 -1.97 -11.02 6.75
N ALA A 290 -2.38 -12.20 6.23
CA ALA A 290 -2.35 -13.45 6.99
C ALA A 290 -0.95 -13.82 7.51
N GLN A 291 0.09 -13.52 6.72
CA GLN A 291 1.48 -13.81 7.08
C GLN A 291 1.97 -12.98 8.28
N LEU A 292 1.35 -11.84 8.57
CA LEU A 292 1.76 -10.93 9.65
C LEU A 292 1.05 -11.18 10.97
N LEU A 293 0.00 -12.01 10.98
CA LEU A 293 -0.74 -12.33 12.20
C LEU A 293 0.15 -12.79 13.37
N PRO A 294 1.20 -13.62 13.18
CA PRO A 294 2.09 -14.02 14.28
C PRO A 294 2.87 -12.87 14.92
N HIS A 295 3.11 -11.80 14.16
CA HIS A 295 3.86 -10.61 14.60
C HIS A 295 2.96 -9.49 15.12
N THR A 296 1.65 -9.59 14.90
CA THR A 296 0.70 -8.50 15.17
C THR A 296 0.33 -8.44 16.64
N LYS A 297 0.41 -7.24 17.23
CA LYS A 297 -0.05 -6.95 18.61
C LYS A 297 -1.47 -6.39 18.64
N ALA A 298 -1.77 -5.49 17.70
CA ALA A 298 -3.07 -4.85 17.58
C ALA A 298 -3.38 -4.55 16.11
N VAL A 299 -4.67 -4.49 15.78
CA VAL A 299 -5.16 -4.12 14.46
C VAL A 299 -6.12 -2.95 14.61
N ASP A 300 -5.75 -1.79 14.12
CA ASP A 300 -6.64 -0.64 14.06
C ASP A 300 -7.27 -0.52 12.67
N VAL A 301 -8.60 -0.51 12.64
CA VAL A 301 -9.36 -0.28 11.41
C VAL A 301 -9.93 1.14 11.44
N TYR A 302 -9.53 1.96 10.47
CA TYR A 302 -10.07 3.30 10.29
C TYR A 302 -11.11 3.27 9.18
N LEU A 303 -12.36 3.55 9.56
CA LEU A 303 -13.54 3.51 8.71
C LEU A 303 -13.96 4.94 8.34
N LEU A 304 -13.79 5.33 7.08
CA LEU A 304 -14.15 6.68 6.63
C LEU A 304 -15.66 6.87 6.37
N GLY A 305 -16.40 5.78 6.21
CA GLY A 305 -17.84 5.79 5.93
C GLY A 305 -18.24 4.73 4.91
N ALA A 306 -19.54 4.65 4.60
CA ALA A 306 -20.07 3.63 3.70
C ALA A 306 -19.57 3.84 2.26
N GLY A 307 -18.91 2.83 1.70
CA GLY A 307 -18.34 2.89 0.35
C GLY A 307 -17.08 3.74 0.23
N LEU A 308 -16.66 4.42 1.29
CA LEU A 308 -15.39 5.14 1.35
C LEU A 308 -14.23 4.18 1.67
N PRO A 309 -12.98 4.63 1.48
CA PRO A 309 -11.82 3.81 1.80
C PRO A 309 -11.77 3.37 3.27
N ALA A 310 -11.05 2.28 3.52
CA ALA A 310 -10.76 1.80 4.86
C ALA A 310 -9.26 1.51 5.00
N PHE A 311 -8.69 1.87 6.15
CA PHE A 311 -7.29 1.60 6.47
C PHE A 311 -7.21 0.55 7.57
N TYR A 312 -6.35 -0.44 7.38
CA TYR A 312 -6.03 -1.48 8.34
C TYR A 312 -4.58 -1.28 8.76
N VAL A 313 -4.37 -0.87 10.01
CA VAL A 313 -3.04 -0.59 10.57
C VAL A 313 -2.69 -1.71 11.54
N LEU A 314 -1.68 -2.49 11.21
CA LEU A 314 -1.14 -3.56 12.05
C LEU A 314 0.03 -2.99 12.84
N ASP A 315 -0.10 -2.99 14.16
CA ASP A 315 1.03 -2.76 15.07
C ASP A 315 1.83 -4.06 15.20
N LEU A 316 3.05 -4.06 14.68
CA LEU A 316 3.98 -5.19 14.74
C LEU A 316 5.06 -4.96 15.81
N GLU A 317 4.82 -4.07 16.78
CA GLU A 317 5.75 -3.64 17.84
C GLU A 317 6.94 -2.84 17.31
N PHE A 318 7.79 -3.44 16.48
CA PHE A 318 8.99 -2.83 15.90
C PHE A 318 8.76 -2.22 14.52
N ALA A 319 7.62 -2.53 13.91
CA ALA A 319 7.20 -2.00 12.64
C ALA A 319 5.69 -1.71 12.66
N THR A 320 5.23 -0.97 11.66
CA THR A 320 3.81 -0.74 11.41
C THR A 320 3.53 -1.05 9.95
N LEU A 321 2.49 -1.83 9.67
CA LEU A 321 2.00 -2.03 8.31
C LEU A 321 0.61 -1.43 8.15
N THR A 322 0.48 -0.46 7.27
CA THR A 322 -0.79 0.15 6.88
C THR A 322 -1.22 -0.42 5.55
N LEU A 323 -2.42 -0.99 5.47
CA LEU A 323 -3.06 -1.44 4.24
C LEU A 323 -4.36 -0.67 4.01
N ALA A 324 -4.44 0.07 2.91
CA ALA A 324 -5.58 0.91 2.56
C ALA A 324 -6.33 0.35 1.35
N LEU A 325 -7.63 0.10 1.54
CA LEU A 325 -8.54 -0.36 0.48
C LEU A 325 -9.33 0.84 -0.04
N SER A 326 -9.32 1.05 -1.35
CA SER A 326 -9.98 2.21 -1.97
C SER A 326 -11.51 2.23 -1.76
N GLY A 327 -12.12 1.08 -1.52
CA GLY A 327 -13.59 0.92 -1.51
C GLY A 327 -14.19 0.61 -2.89
N TRP A 328 -13.42 0.78 -3.97
CA TRP A 328 -13.84 0.48 -5.35
C TRP A 328 -12.74 -0.30 -6.09
N THR A 329 -12.90 -1.62 -6.16
CA THR A 329 -11.89 -2.51 -6.76
C THR A 329 -11.65 -2.24 -8.24
N ASP A 330 -12.70 -1.95 -9.02
CA ASP A 330 -12.57 -1.75 -10.47
C ASP A 330 -11.98 -0.39 -10.87
N SER A 331 -12.08 0.63 -9.99
CA SER A 331 -11.65 2.00 -10.29
C SER A 331 -10.38 2.43 -9.56
N GLY A 332 -9.93 1.64 -8.58
CA GLY A 332 -8.75 1.95 -7.79
C GLY A 332 -8.84 3.28 -7.03
N TRP A 333 -7.69 3.73 -6.53
CA TRP A 333 -7.53 5.03 -5.89
C TRP A 333 -7.56 6.20 -6.88
N ALA A 334 -7.19 5.98 -8.14
CA ALA A 334 -7.12 7.04 -9.14
C ALA A 334 -8.46 7.37 -9.83
N GLY A 335 -9.44 6.46 -9.81
CA GLY A 335 -10.59 6.51 -10.71
C GLY A 335 -11.73 7.42 -10.27
N ILE A 336 -12.30 7.16 -9.09
CA ILE A 336 -13.53 7.83 -8.60
C ILE A 336 -13.25 8.83 -7.48
N ALA A 337 -12.24 8.54 -6.66
CA ALA A 337 -11.88 9.36 -5.52
C ALA A 337 -11.44 10.78 -5.93
N THR A 338 -11.98 11.76 -5.21
CA THR A 338 -11.61 13.18 -5.37
C THR A 338 -11.54 13.84 -3.98
N PHE A 339 -10.84 13.17 -3.06
CA PHE A 339 -10.68 13.55 -1.66
C PHE A 339 -9.82 14.82 -1.50
N ASP A 340 -8.92 15.06 -2.45
CA ASP A 340 -8.13 16.29 -2.60
C ASP A 340 -9.01 17.54 -2.74
N LEU A 341 -10.21 17.42 -3.33
CA LEU A 341 -11.16 18.52 -3.48
C LEU A 341 -12.12 18.69 -2.29
N LEU A 342 -12.09 17.80 -1.28
CA LEU A 342 -12.99 17.90 -0.11
C LEU A 342 -12.57 18.99 0.90
N THR A 343 -11.68 19.88 0.49
CA THR A 343 -11.16 20.96 1.32
C THR A 343 -12.00 22.21 1.12
N PRO A 344 -12.57 22.81 2.17
CA PRO A 344 -13.19 24.13 2.03
C PRO A 344 -12.13 25.14 1.59
N SER A 345 -12.46 25.95 0.59
CA SER A 345 -11.65 27.07 0.09
C SER A 345 -11.58 28.18 1.14
N GLY A 346 -10.87 27.92 2.24
CA GLY A 346 -10.72 28.84 3.37
C GLY A 346 -9.27 29.26 3.52
N GLY A 347 -9.01 30.54 3.21
CA GLY A 347 -7.83 31.37 3.54
C GLY A 347 -6.48 30.68 3.75
N GLU A 348 -5.51 31.03 2.89
CA GLU A 348 -4.10 30.69 2.99
C GLU A 348 -3.46 31.20 4.30
N ASP A 349 -3.66 30.49 5.42
CA ASP A 349 -2.88 30.72 6.64
C ASP A 349 -1.50 30.09 6.46
N GLU A 350 -0.66 30.76 5.67
CA GLU A 350 0.73 30.34 5.40
C GLU A 350 1.55 30.19 6.69
N VAL A 351 1.20 30.95 7.74
CA VAL A 351 1.90 30.89 9.03
C VAL A 351 1.59 29.57 9.70
N LEU A 352 0.32 29.17 9.73
CA LEU A 352 -0.08 27.87 10.26
C LEU A 352 0.50 26.72 9.43
N ALA A 353 0.48 26.82 8.09
CA ALA A 353 1.09 25.82 7.21
C ALA A 353 2.59 25.64 7.50
N LYS A 354 3.36 26.72 7.61
CA LYS A 354 4.80 26.67 7.97
C LYS A 354 5.03 26.05 9.34
N ARG A 355 4.16 26.31 10.32
CA ARG A 355 4.23 25.69 11.66
C ARG A 355 3.97 24.19 11.61
N ILE A 356 2.98 23.75 10.84
CA ILE A 356 2.69 22.33 10.61
C ILE A 356 3.90 21.64 9.99
N VAL A 357 4.44 22.20 8.90
CA VAL A 357 5.61 21.63 8.21
C VAL A 357 6.80 21.53 9.14
N LYS A 358 7.09 22.59 9.92
CA LYS A 358 8.17 22.57 10.89
C LYS A 358 7.99 21.47 11.94
N GLN A 359 6.79 21.34 12.50
CA GLN A 359 6.50 20.37 13.54
C GLN A 359 6.65 18.92 13.04
N LEU A 360 6.18 18.65 11.82
CA LEU A 360 6.27 17.32 11.20
C LEU A 360 7.67 17.00 10.67
N ALA A 361 8.46 18.02 10.30
CA ALA A 361 9.86 17.84 9.94
C ALA A 361 10.74 17.47 11.15
N GLU A 362 10.35 17.89 12.36
CA GLU A 362 11.05 17.51 13.60
C GLU A 362 10.71 16.07 14.00
N GLN A 363 9.44 15.66 13.92
CA GLN A 363 9.00 14.30 14.21
C GLN A 363 7.66 13.96 13.55
N PRO A 364 7.43 12.70 13.13
CA PRO A 364 6.13 12.24 12.65
C PRO A 364 5.08 12.32 13.76
N GLN A 365 3.91 12.88 13.46
CA GLN A 365 2.79 12.99 14.41
C GLN A 365 1.47 12.61 13.75
N THR A 366 0.56 12.05 14.55
CA THR A 366 -0.83 11.88 14.14
C THR A 366 -1.53 13.24 14.07
N LEU A 367 -2.62 13.35 13.30
CA LEU A 367 -3.43 14.58 13.26
C LEU A 367 -3.93 14.99 14.66
N ASP A 368 -4.13 14.01 15.54
CA ASP A 368 -4.60 14.21 16.91
C ASP A 368 -3.50 14.82 17.77
N ALA A 369 -2.30 14.25 17.73
CA ALA A 369 -1.13 14.79 18.42
C ALA A 369 -0.76 16.18 17.90
N LEU A 370 -0.90 16.42 16.58
CA LEU A 370 -0.66 17.72 15.97
C LEU A 370 -1.71 18.75 16.42
N SER A 371 -2.98 18.35 16.53
CA SER A 371 -4.08 19.17 17.04
C SER A 371 -3.83 19.62 18.48
N GLU A 372 -3.38 18.71 19.34
CA GLU A 372 -3.01 19.01 20.72
C GLU A 372 -1.78 19.91 20.81
N THR A 373 -0.72 19.61 20.05
CA THR A 373 0.55 20.35 20.04
C THR A 373 0.36 21.79 19.57
N LEU A 374 -0.36 21.99 18.47
CA LEU A 374 -0.60 23.31 17.89
C LEU A 374 -1.78 24.05 18.54
N ARG A 375 -2.56 23.37 19.39
CA ARG A 375 -3.80 23.85 20.02
C ARG A 375 -4.80 24.40 18.99
N GLN A 376 -4.92 23.68 17.87
CA GLN A 376 -5.82 24.02 16.77
C GLN A 376 -6.75 22.83 16.50
N PRO A 377 -8.04 23.04 16.24
CA PRO A 377 -8.95 21.93 15.99
C PRO A 377 -8.66 21.28 14.63
N ARG A 378 -8.97 19.98 14.50
CA ARG A 378 -8.69 19.18 13.29
C ARG A 378 -9.21 19.83 12.01
N HIS A 379 -10.39 20.44 12.05
CA HIS A 379 -11.01 21.07 10.88
C HIS A 379 -10.24 22.30 10.37
N THR A 380 -9.41 22.94 11.21
CA THR A 380 -8.53 24.05 10.84
C THR A 380 -7.19 23.55 10.32
N LEU A 381 -6.62 22.50 10.93
CA LEU A 381 -5.33 21.94 10.51
C LEU A 381 -5.41 21.18 9.19
N ARG A 382 -6.50 20.45 8.98
CA ARG A 382 -6.64 19.52 7.85
C ARG A 382 -6.50 20.20 6.48
N PRO A 383 -7.14 21.36 6.21
CA PRO A 383 -6.94 22.06 4.94
C PRO A 383 -5.49 22.42 4.64
N MET A 384 -4.77 22.93 5.65
CA MET A 384 -3.37 23.33 5.50
C MET A 384 -2.46 22.11 5.30
N LEU A 385 -2.69 21.04 6.07
CA LEU A 385 -1.97 19.78 5.90
C LEU A 385 -2.16 19.21 4.49
N LEU A 386 -3.40 19.17 3.99
CA LEU A 386 -3.72 18.68 2.66
C LEU A 386 -3.07 19.54 1.57
N GLN A 387 -3.05 20.87 1.73
CA GLN A 387 -2.35 21.75 0.80
C GLN A 387 -0.85 21.43 0.72
N GLU A 388 -0.18 21.22 1.85
CA GLU A 388 1.25 20.90 1.89
C GLU A 388 1.56 19.48 1.39
N LEU A 389 0.65 18.52 1.59
CA LEU A 389 0.71 17.18 0.96
C LEU A 389 0.60 17.29 -0.57
N LEU A 390 -0.34 18.08 -1.09
CA LEU A 390 -0.53 18.29 -2.53
C LEU A 390 0.63 19.04 -3.19
N LYS A 391 1.32 19.92 -2.45
CA LYS A 391 2.58 20.57 -2.88
C LYS A 391 3.77 19.59 -2.86
N GLY A 392 3.66 18.46 -2.16
CA GLY A 392 4.75 17.53 -1.91
C GLY A 392 5.75 18.04 -0.88
N THR A 393 5.41 19.06 -0.08
CA THR A 393 6.23 19.54 1.05
C THR A 393 6.19 18.53 2.21
N LEU A 394 5.07 17.82 2.34
CA LEU A 394 4.86 16.76 3.31
C LEU A 394 4.52 15.46 2.60
N VAL A 395 4.81 14.34 3.25
CA VAL A 395 4.41 13.00 2.84
C VAL A 395 3.79 12.31 4.07
N HIS A 396 2.77 11.47 3.85
CA HIS A 396 2.03 10.82 4.93
C HIS A 396 2.84 9.73 5.63
#